data_AF-A0A8S1LQ66-F1
#
_entry.id   AF-A0A8S1LQ66-F1
#
_cell.length_a   1.000
_cell.length_b   1.000
_cell.length_c   1.000
_cell.angle_alpha   90.00
_cell.angle_beta   90.00
_cell.angle_gamma   90.00
#
_symmetry.space_group_name_H-M   'P 1'
#
loop_
_entity.id
_entity.type
_entity.pdbx_description
1 polymer ?
#
loop_
_entity_poly.entity_id
_entity_poly.type
_entity_poly.pdbx_seq_one_letter_code
_entity_poly.pdbx_strand_id
1 'polypeptide(L)'
;MKTQTSKNCNRQMFIIRNESAALSRKQHLYQSSPQPPLQFIIHGKSLGTTKFKSFNQPTPKEIKLKQSLKSIKFKLQSLKIEQTQIKKQVLLQSQTFKSNLQQIKTTQQLNINTIEQYFNEQNKFFQQDISRLKQHIELVNYQIQFLQ
;
A
#
# COMPACT_ATOMS: atom_id res chain seq x y z
N MET A 1 42.86 -15.41 -11.49
CA MET A 1 41.42 -15.07 -11.60
C MET A 1 41.29 -13.74 -12.32
N LYS A 2 40.56 -13.68 -13.45
CA LYS A 2 40.40 -12.45 -14.24
C LYS A 2 39.24 -11.63 -13.64
N THR A 3 39.52 -10.42 -13.17
CA THR A 3 38.52 -9.47 -12.67
C THR A 3 37.87 -8.73 -13.84
N GLN A 4 36.55 -8.82 -13.97
CA GLN A 4 35.78 -8.02 -14.92
C GLN A 4 35.57 -6.61 -14.33
N THR A 5 36.08 -5.59 -15.03
CA THR A 5 35.83 -4.20 -14.67
C THR A 5 34.46 -3.76 -15.19
N SER A 6 33.61 -3.31 -14.28
CA SER A 6 32.34 -2.65 -14.56
C SER A 6 32.58 -1.39 -15.41
N LYS A 7 32.07 -1.38 -16.65
CA LYS A 7 31.99 -0.17 -17.46
C LYS A 7 30.76 0.62 -17.03
N ASN A 8 30.93 1.48 -16.04
CA ASN A 8 29.95 2.51 -15.73
C ASN A 8 30.67 3.84 -15.47
N CYS A 9 31.23 4.44 -16.52
CA CYS A 9 31.74 5.80 -16.46
C CYS A 9 30.59 6.77 -16.81
N ASN A 10 29.74 7.09 -15.83
CA ASN A 10 28.91 8.28 -15.91
C ASN A 10 29.82 9.51 -15.82
N ARG A 11 30.35 9.95 -16.97
CA ARG A 11 31.10 11.20 -17.08
C ARG A 11 30.10 12.36 -17.09
N GLN A 12 29.76 12.88 -15.91
CA GLN A 12 29.06 14.15 -15.80
C GLN A 12 30.02 15.27 -16.22
N MET A 13 29.77 15.87 -17.38
CA MET A 13 30.48 17.08 -17.81
C MET A 13 29.80 18.28 -17.16
N PHE A 14 30.39 18.82 -16.11
CA PHE A 14 30.02 20.13 -15.61
C PHE A 14 30.65 21.18 -16.53
N ILE A 15 29.81 21.96 -17.23
CA ILE A 15 30.28 23.14 -17.96
C ILE A 15 30.51 24.22 -16.90
N ILE A 16 31.76 24.39 -16.47
CA ILE A 16 32.18 25.54 -15.67
C ILE A 16 32.26 26.72 -16.65
N ARG A 17 31.31 27.66 -16.58
CA ARG A 17 31.40 28.94 -17.28
C ARG A 17 32.46 29.80 -16.59
N ASN A 18 33.68 29.79 -17.11
CA ASN A 18 34.67 30.82 -16.78
C ASN A 18 34.35 32.08 -17.60
N GLU A 19 33.52 32.96 -17.04
CA GLU A 19 33.15 34.23 -17.67
C GLU A 19 34.34 35.21 -17.77
N SER A 20 35.48 34.89 -17.15
CA SER A 20 36.71 35.71 -17.18
C SER A 20 37.57 35.52 -18.44
N ALA A 21 37.31 34.51 -19.29
CA ALA A 21 38.11 34.25 -20.50
C ALA A 21 37.65 35.04 -21.75
N ALA A 22 36.54 35.78 -21.64
CA ALA A 22 35.95 36.52 -22.76
C ALA A 22 36.55 37.93 -22.99
N LEU A 23 37.46 38.40 -22.13
CA LEU A 23 37.95 39.78 -22.16
C LEU A 23 39.40 39.98 -22.66
N SER A 24 40.10 38.93 -23.12
CA SER A 24 41.48 39.06 -23.61
C SER A 24 41.67 38.56 -25.04
N ARG A 25 40.95 39.18 -25.99
CA ARG A 25 41.31 39.09 -27.42
C ARG A 25 41.14 40.46 -28.08
N LYS A 26 41.94 41.43 -27.62
CA LYS A 26 42.24 42.62 -28.41
C LYS A 26 43.40 42.29 -29.36
N GLN A 27 43.13 42.52 -30.65
CA GLN A 27 44.05 42.97 -31.70
C GLN A 27 45.44 42.32 -31.76
N HIS A 28 45.63 41.44 -32.74
CA HIS A 28 46.90 41.42 -33.47
C HIS A 28 46.62 41.50 -34.97
N LEU A 29 47.35 42.45 -35.57
CA LEU A 29 47.33 42.88 -36.96
C LEU A 29 47.82 41.80 -37.93
N TYR A 30 47.19 41.79 -39.12
CA TYR A 30 47.71 41.45 -40.45
C TYR A 30 48.78 40.34 -40.60
N GLN A 31 48.37 39.23 -41.21
CA GLN A 31 49.15 38.62 -42.30
C GLN A 31 48.21 37.83 -43.23
N SER A 32 47.91 38.41 -44.37
CA SER A 32 47.05 37.87 -45.43
C SER A 32 47.80 36.87 -46.30
N SER A 33 47.36 35.61 -46.35
CA SER A 33 47.67 34.72 -47.47
C SER A 33 46.60 34.85 -48.56
N PRO A 34 46.93 34.66 -49.85
CA PRO A 34 45.94 34.77 -50.92
C PRO A 34 44.95 33.60 -50.83
N GLN A 35 43.69 33.91 -50.56
CA GLN A 35 42.60 32.94 -50.59
C GLN A 35 42.13 32.78 -52.05
N PRO A 36 42.12 31.58 -52.65
CA PRO A 36 41.61 31.40 -54.00
C PRO A 36 40.10 31.70 -54.02
N PRO A 37 39.58 32.31 -55.11
CA PRO A 37 38.17 32.69 -55.19
C PRO A 37 37.28 31.44 -55.12
N LEU A 38 36.36 31.44 -54.16
CA LEU A 38 35.28 30.46 -54.05
C LEU A 38 34.31 30.65 -55.22
N GLN A 39 34.37 29.76 -56.21
CA GLN A 39 33.36 29.69 -57.27
C GLN A 39 32.19 28.85 -56.78
N PHE A 40 31.00 29.44 -56.66
CA PHE A 40 29.77 28.71 -56.39
C PHE A 40 29.18 28.22 -57.70
N ILE A 41 29.32 26.93 -57.99
CA ILE A 41 28.58 26.29 -59.07
C ILE A 41 27.18 25.98 -58.55
N ILE A 42 26.21 26.84 -58.87
CA ILE A 42 24.79 26.53 -58.67
C ILE A 42 24.38 25.61 -59.81
N HIS A 43 24.56 24.30 -59.63
CA HIS A 43 23.95 23.32 -60.53
C HIS A 43 22.44 23.39 -60.37
N GLY A 44 21.78 24.07 -61.29
CA GLY A 44 20.34 24.06 -61.47
C GLY A 44 19.83 22.62 -61.53
N LYS A 45 19.26 22.15 -60.43
CA LYS A 45 18.38 20.99 -60.37
C LYS A 45 17.09 21.47 -59.72
N SER A 46 16.04 21.41 -60.53
CA SER A 46 14.64 21.69 -60.22
C SER A 46 14.28 21.42 -58.75
N LEU A 47 13.63 22.40 -58.10
CA LEU A 47 12.84 22.21 -56.87
C LEU A 47 11.61 21.34 -57.21
N GLY A 48 11.83 20.08 -57.59
CA GLY A 48 10.78 19.09 -57.62
C GLY A 48 10.29 18.90 -56.19
N THR A 49 8.97 19.01 -55.98
CA THR A 49 8.34 18.77 -54.69
C THR A 49 8.82 17.42 -54.15
N THR A 50 9.59 17.43 -53.07
CA THR A 50 9.96 16.21 -52.36
C THR A 50 8.67 15.58 -51.90
N LYS A 51 8.35 14.41 -52.46
CA LYS A 51 7.21 13.60 -52.02
C LYS A 51 7.35 13.43 -50.50
N PHE A 52 6.48 14.07 -49.73
CA PHE A 52 6.37 13.83 -48.30
C PHE A 52 6.09 12.35 -48.11
N LYS A 53 7.09 11.59 -47.69
CA LYS A 53 6.87 10.22 -47.22
C LYS A 53 5.98 10.35 -45.99
N SER A 54 4.76 9.83 -46.05
CA SER A 54 3.94 9.67 -44.86
C SER A 54 4.73 8.79 -43.89
N PHE A 55 5.33 9.38 -42.85
CA PHE A 55 5.95 8.64 -41.77
C PHE A 55 4.84 8.01 -40.92
N ASN A 56 4.17 6.99 -41.48
CA ASN A 56 3.14 6.20 -40.80
C ASN A 56 3.75 5.11 -39.90
N GLN A 57 5.08 5.03 -39.82
CA GLN A 57 5.76 4.07 -38.97
C GLN A 57 6.21 4.74 -37.67
N PRO A 58 5.78 4.22 -36.51
CA PRO A 58 6.11 4.81 -35.22
C PRO A 58 7.62 4.78 -35.00
N THR A 59 8.14 5.86 -34.41
CA THR A 59 9.57 5.95 -34.11
C THR A 59 9.98 4.92 -33.04
N PRO A 60 11.24 4.47 -32.99
CA PRO A 60 11.71 3.58 -31.93
C PRO A 60 11.46 4.10 -30.50
N LYS A 61 11.45 5.42 -30.31
CA LYS A 61 11.08 6.06 -29.04
C LYS A 61 9.60 5.88 -28.72
N GLU A 62 8.71 6.07 -29.70
CA GLU A 62 7.27 5.83 -29.54
C GLU A 62 6.94 4.36 -29.28
N ILE A 63 7.65 3.43 -29.94
CA ILE A 63 7.48 1.99 -29.71
C ILE A 63 7.82 1.65 -28.25
N LYS A 64 8.96 2.13 -27.75
CA LYS A 64 9.37 1.94 -26.34
C LYS A 64 8.36 2.54 -25.38
N LEU A 65 7.89 3.77 -25.65
CA LEU A 65 6.88 4.42 -24.82
C LEU A 65 5.56 3.63 -24.79
N LYS A 66 5.05 3.17 -25.93
CA LYS A 66 3.84 2.33 -26.00
C LYS A 66 4.01 1.03 -25.23
N GLN A 67 5.17 0.39 -25.31
CA GLN A 67 5.48 -0.83 -24.54
C GLN A 67 5.49 -0.56 -23.03
N SER A 68 6.15 0.54 -22.59
CA SER A 68 6.14 0.95 -21.19
C SER A 68 4.73 1.25 -20.67
N LEU A 69 3.92 1.98 -21.44
CA LEU A 69 2.53 2.28 -21.07
C LEU A 69 1.67 1.01 -21.00
N LYS A 70 1.87 0.05 -21.90
CA LYS A 70 1.19 -1.25 -21.85
C LYS A 70 1.57 -2.02 -20.58
N SER A 71 2.86 -2.04 -20.22
CA SER A 71 3.33 -2.66 -18.97
C SER A 71 2.73 -2.00 -17.73
N ILE A 72 2.73 -0.66 -17.67
CA ILE A 72 2.13 0.11 -16.58
C ILE A 72 0.64 -0.19 -16.46
N LYS A 73 -0.09 -0.22 -17.58
CA LYS A 73 -1.52 -0.57 -17.60
C LYS A 73 -1.78 -1.94 -16.98
N PHE A 74 -1.00 -2.96 -17.33
CA PHE A 74 -1.14 -4.29 -16.75
C PHE A 74 -0.84 -4.31 -15.26
N LYS A 75 0.24 -3.65 -14.80
CA LYS A 75 0.55 -3.54 -13.38
C LYS A 75 -0.57 -2.85 -12.60
N LEU A 76 -1.12 -1.76 -13.12
CA LEU A 76 -2.24 -1.06 -12.50
C LEU A 76 -3.50 -1.93 -12.44
N GLN A 77 -3.76 -2.75 -13.46
CA GLN A 77 -4.87 -3.70 -13.44
C GLN A 77 -4.68 -4.78 -12.37
N SER A 78 -3.46 -5.35 -12.25
CA SER A 78 -3.14 -6.32 -11.19
C SER A 78 -3.36 -5.73 -9.80
N LEU A 79 -2.82 -4.53 -9.55
CA LEU A 79 -2.97 -3.83 -8.27
C LEU A 79 -4.42 -3.55 -7.92
N LYS A 80 -5.27 -3.19 -8.90
CA LYS A 80 -6.71 -3.01 -8.68
C LYS A 80 -7.41 -4.30 -8.29
N ILE A 81 -7.03 -5.42 -8.90
CA ILE A 81 -7.57 -6.75 -8.57
C ILE A 81 -7.16 -7.13 -7.14
N GLU A 82 -5.87 -7.02 -6.82
CA GLU A 82 -5.33 -7.29 -5.47
C GLU A 82 -6.01 -6.43 -4.41
N GLN A 83 -6.16 -5.12 -4.66
CA GLN A 83 -6.86 -4.21 -3.75
C GLN A 83 -8.31 -4.65 -3.51
N THR A 84 -8.99 -5.11 -4.56
CA THR A 84 -10.38 -5.60 -4.45
C THR A 84 -10.45 -6.90 -3.65
N GLN A 85 -9.49 -7.81 -3.85
CA GLN A 85 -9.40 -9.05 -3.09
C GLN A 85 -9.13 -8.79 -1.61
N ILE A 86 -8.18 -7.90 -1.29
CA ILE A 86 -7.87 -7.49 0.08
C ILE A 86 -9.11 -6.88 0.75
N LYS A 87 -9.82 -5.97 0.06
CA LYS A 87 -11.06 -5.39 0.61
C LYS A 87 -12.11 -6.46 0.93
N LYS A 88 -12.30 -7.44 0.04
CA LYS A 88 -13.21 -8.57 0.28
C LYS A 88 -12.79 -9.41 1.48
N GLN A 89 -11.49 -9.73 1.60
CA GLN A 89 -10.97 -10.49 2.73
C GLN A 89 -11.14 -9.75 4.05
N VAL A 90 -10.83 -8.45 4.11
CA VAL A 90 -11.00 -7.63 5.32
C VAL A 90 -12.48 -7.56 5.74
N LEU A 91 -13.39 -7.39 4.78
CA LEU A 91 -14.82 -7.37 5.07
C LEU A 91 -15.28 -8.72 5.66
N LEU A 92 -14.86 -9.82 5.06
CA LEU A 92 -15.23 -11.16 5.50
C LEU A 92 -14.66 -11.47 6.89
N GLN A 93 -13.39 -11.12 7.14
CA GLN A 93 -12.78 -11.25 8.47
C GLN A 93 -13.49 -10.39 9.52
N SER A 94 -13.89 -9.17 9.17
CA SER A 94 -14.65 -8.30 10.08
C SER A 94 -16.02 -8.90 10.43
N GLN A 95 -16.71 -9.49 9.46
CA GLN A 95 -17.98 -10.17 9.68
C GLN A 95 -17.81 -11.41 10.57
N THR A 96 -16.81 -12.25 10.29
CA THR A 96 -16.49 -13.41 11.13
C THR A 96 -16.16 -12.99 12.56
N PHE A 97 -15.36 -11.95 12.74
CA PHE A 97 -15.02 -11.43 14.06
C PHE A 97 -16.27 -10.95 14.83
N LYS A 98 -17.17 -10.20 14.17
CA LYS A 98 -18.43 -9.76 14.78
C LYS A 98 -19.31 -10.94 15.20
N SER A 99 -19.42 -11.96 14.34
CA SER A 99 -20.19 -13.17 14.62
C SER A 99 -19.63 -13.92 15.83
N ASN A 100 -18.30 -14.12 15.88
CA ASN A 100 -17.64 -14.80 16.98
C ASN A 100 -17.82 -14.02 18.29
N LEU A 101 -17.68 -12.70 18.25
CA LEU A 101 -17.90 -11.85 19.43
C LEU A 101 -19.34 -11.96 19.95
N GLN A 102 -20.33 -12.01 19.04
CA GLN A 102 -21.72 -12.21 19.41
C GLN A 102 -21.93 -13.57 20.07
N GLN A 103 -21.37 -14.64 19.50
CA GLN A 103 -21.45 -15.98 20.06
C GLN A 103 -20.83 -16.06 21.46
N ILE A 104 -19.66 -15.45 21.67
CA ILE A 104 -19.00 -15.38 22.98
C ILE A 104 -19.92 -14.69 23.99
N LYS A 105 -20.50 -13.54 23.63
CA LYS A 105 -21.42 -12.79 24.51
C LYS A 105 -22.65 -13.62 24.87
N THR A 106 -23.27 -14.29 23.90
CA THR A 106 -24.45 -15.13 24.18
C THR A 106 -24.12 -16.30 25.09
N THR A 107 -22.97 -16.95 24.90
CA THR A 107 -22.52 -18.04 25.77
C THR A 107 -22.23 -17.55 27.19
N GLN A 108 -21.57 -16.39 27.33
CA GLN A 108 -21.34 -15.78 28.63
C GLN A 108 -22.65 -15.47 29.36
N GLN A 109 -23.64 -14.91 28.67
CA GLN A 109 -24.95 -14.64 29.26
C GLN A 109 -25.65 -15.93 29.72
N LEU A 110 -25.60 -16.99 28.91
CA LEU A 110 -26.16 -18.30 29.29
C LEU A 110 -25.48 -18.86 30.54
N ASN A 111 -24.15 -18.75 30.62
CA ASN A 111 -23.40 -19.22 31.79
C ASN A 111 -23.76 -18.42 33.05
N ILE A 112 -23.86 -17.09 32.94
CA ILE A 112 -24.30 -16.22 34.05
C ILE A 112 -25.69 -16.64 34.53
N ASN A 113 -26.66 -16.77 33.61
CA ASN A 113 -28.01 -17.17 33.96
C ASN A 113 -28.06 -18.56 34.63
N THR A 114 -27.23 -19.50 34.15
CA THR A 114 -27.15 -20.85 34.73
C THR A 114 -26.60 -20.80 36.16
N ILE A 115 -25.57 -19.98 36.40
CA ILE A 115 -24.98 -19.79 37.72
C ILE A 115 -26.00 -19.13 38.67
N GLU A 116 -26.70 -18.09 38.22
CA GLU A 116 -27.75 -17.42 39.00
C GLU A 116 -28.88 -18.40 39.37
N GLN A 117 -29.33 -19.23 38.41
CA GLN A 117 -30.32 -20.26 38.68
C GLN A 117 -29.83 -21.27 39.72
N TYR A 118 -28.58 -21.74 39.62
CA TYR A 118 -27.99 -22.64 40.60
C TYR A 118 -27.99 -22.04 42.01
N PHE A 119 -27.53 -20.80 42.16
CA PHE A 119 -27.52 -20.13 43.47
C PHE A 119 -28.92 -19.86 44.01
N ASN A 120 -29.89 -19.56 43.15
CA ASN A 120 -31.28 -19.39 43.56
C ASN A 120 -31.87 -20.70 44.09
N GLU A 121 -31.59 -21.84 43.44
CA GLU A 121 -32.03 -23.15 43.94
C GLU A 121 -31.33 -23.51 45.26
N GLN A 122 -30.01 -23.29 45.38
CA GLN A 122 -29.29 -23.49 46.64
C GLN A 122 -29.90 -22.66 47.78
N ASN A 123 -30.20 -21.38 47.52
CA ASN A 123 -30.85 -20.51 48.51
C ASN A 123 -32.22 -21.04 48.93
N LYS A 124 -33.03 -21.58 48.01
CA LYS A 124 -34.31 -22.22 48.37
C LYS A 124 -34.10 -23.41 49.31
N PHE A 125 -33.12 -24.28 49.02
CA PHE A 125 -32.79 -25.40 49.90
C PHE A 125 -32.37 -24.93 51.29
N PHE A 126 -31.44 -23.97 51.38
CA PHE A 126 -31.02 -23.44 52.69
C PHE A 126 -32.15 -22.77 53.46
N GLN A 127 -33.03 -22.03 52.80
CA GLN A 127 -34.20 -21.43 53.45
C GLN A 127 -35.14 -22.51 54.03
N GLN A 128 -35.35 -23.61 53.31
CA GLN A 128 -36.15 -24.74 53.81
C GLN A 128 -35.50 -25.39 55.04
N ASP A 129 -34.19 -25.63 55.02
CA ASP A 129 -33.47 -26.23 56.15
C ASP A 129 -33.44 -25.30 57.37
N ILE A 130 -33.24 -23.99 57.15
CA ILE A 130 -33.35 -22.98 58.22
C ILE A 130 -34.76 -22.97 58.82
N SER A 131 -35.80 -23.04 57.99
CA SER A 131 -37.18 -23.11 58.48
C SER A 131 -37.45 -24.36 59.31
N ARG A 132 -36.95 -25.53 58.87
CA ARG A 132 -37.06 -26.78 59.64
C ARG A 132 -36.33 -26.69 60.98
N LEU A 133 -35.13 -26.12 60.99
CA LEU A 133 -34.37 -25.93 62.21
C LEU A 133 -35.10 -25.00 63.19
N LYS A 134 -35.67 -23.89 62.71
CA LYS A 134 -36.49 -22.98 63.53
C LYS A 134 -37.68 -23.69 64.18
N GLN A 135 -38.42 -24.48 63.40
CA GLN A 135 -39.55 -25.28 63.93
C GLN A 135 -39.09 -26.28 64.99
N HIS A 136 -37.93 -26.93 64.78
CA HIS A 136 -37.39 -27.87 65.76
C HIS A 136 -37.00 -27.18 67.06
N ILE A 137 -36.36 -26.01 66.99
CA ILE A 137 -36.02 -25.19 68.17
C ILE A 137 -37.28 -24.77 68.92
N GLU A 138 -38.33 -24.33 68.22
CA GLU A 138 -39.62 -23.96 68.83
C GLU A 138 -40.25 -25.14 69.58
N LEU A 139 -40.24 -26.33 68.99
CA LEU A 139 -40.76 -27.55 69.63
C LEU A 139 -39.98 -27.91 70.91
N VAL A 140 -38.64 -27.84 70.86
CA VAL A 140 -37.80 -28.08 72.03
C VAL A 140 -38.09 -27.06 73.14
N ASN A 141 -38.21 -25.78 72.81
CA ASN A 141 -38.54 -24.73 73.78
C ASN A 141 -39.90 -24.97 74.45
N TYR A 142 -40.91 -25.38 73.67
CA TYR A 142 -42.24 -25.70 74.20
C TYR A 142 -42.19 -26.89 75.17
N GLN A 143 -41.44 -27.94 74.82
CA GLN A 143 -41.24 -29.11 75.70
C GLN A 143 -40.55 -28.72 77.02
N ILE A 144 -39.53 -27.86 76.97
CA ILE A 144 -38.84 -27.37 78.17
C ILE A 144 -39.80 -26.55 79.05
N GLN A 145 -40.60 -25.64 78.46
CA GLN A 145 -41.58 -24.85 79.21
C GLN A 145 -42.66 -25.70 79.89
N PHE A 146 -43.08 -26.79 79.26
CA PHE A 146 -44.08 -27.70 79.84
C PHE A 146 -43.56 -28.49 81.05
N LEU A 147 -42.23 -28.67 81.16
CA LEU A 147 -41.58 -29.41 82.24
C LEU A 147 -41.21 -28.54 83.45
N GLN A 148 -41.39 -27.21 83.37
CA GLN A 148 -41.19 -26.25 84.47
C GLN A 148 -42.50 -25.94 85.18
#